data_AF-A0A1N6QZJ0-F1
#
_entry.id   AF-A0A1N6QZJ0-F1
#
_cell.length_a   1.000
_cell.length_b   1.000
_cell.length_c   1.000
_cell.angle_alpha   90.00
_cell.angle_beta   90.00
_cell.angle_gamma   90.00
#
_symmetry.space_group_name_H-M   'P 1'
#
loop_
_entity.id
_entity.type
_entity.pdbx_description
1 polymer ?
#
loop_
_entity_poly.entity_id
_entity_poly.type
_entity_poly.pdbx_seq_one_letter_code
_entity_poly.pdbx_strand_id
1 'polypeptide(L)'
;MSQHPPMHKEVFNLMCDELLYTGMSRAVWTSNLMPDCVLKVEERAGVFQNVVEWETWQRVKDTPLRRWFAECVAISPNGSVLVMRRTRPASDKDYPEMMPIFLCDFKRRNYGMAGKQLVCHDYGTNQLFEYGMSKRLVKANWSDNA
;
A
#
# COMPACT_ATOMS: atom_id res chain seq x y z
N MET A 1 6.04 25.52 -8.48
CA MET A 1 5.42 24.35 -9.16
C MET A 1 4.67 24.83 -10.39
N SER A 2 4.59 24.02 -11.45
CA SER A 2 3.87 24.39 -12.67
C SER A 2 2.38 24.56 -12.41
N GLN A 3 1.77 25.60 -12.99
CA GLN A 3 0.33 25.84 -12.94
C GLN A 3 -0.40 25.42 -14.23
N HIS A 4 0.27 24.69 -15.13
CA HIS A 4 -0.29 24.32 -16.45
C HIS A 4 -1.03 22.97 -16.41
N PRO A 5 -2.38 22.95 -16.50
CA PRO A 5 -3.15 21.71 -16.35
C PRO A 5 -2.84 20.62 -17.39
N PRO A 6 -2.63 20.93 -18.69
CA PRO A 6 -2.27 19.90 -19.68
C PRO A 6 -0.98 19.17 -19.31
N MET A 7 0.00 19.91 -18.79
CA MET A 7 1.28 19.33 -18.38
C MET A 7 1.10 18.32 -17.23
N HIS A 8 0.19 18.59 -16.27
CA HIS A 8 -0.08 17.64 -15.18
C HIS A 8 -0.69 16.33 -15.70
N LYS A 9 -1.61 16.42 -16.67
CA LYS A 9 -2.22 15.25 -17.33
C LYS A 9 -1.19 14.45 -18.12
N GLU A 10 -0.35 15.11 -18.91
CA GLU A 10 0.69 14.44 -19.70
C GLU A 10 1.75 13.77 -18.81
N VAL A 11 2.15 14.43 -17.70
CA VAL A 11 3.05 13.82 -16.71
C VAL A 11 2.41 12.59 -16.07
N PHE A 12 1.11 12.65 -15.73
CA PHE A 12 0.40 11.50 -15.21
C PHE A 12 0.38 10.34 -16.21
N ASN A 13 0.02 10.60 -17.47
CA ASN A 13 -0.03 9.60 -18.54
C ASN A 13 1.35 9.05 -18.91
N LEU A 14 2.42 9.82 -18.68
CA LEU A 14 3.80 9.35 -18.87
C LEU A 14 4.23 8.43 -17.72
N MET A 15 3.76 8.69 -16.51
CA MET A 15 4.14 7.95 -15.30
C MET A 15 3.33 6.67 -15.11
N CYS A 16 2.01 6.74 -15.31
CA CYS A 16 1.07 5.65 -15.12
C CYS A 16 0.89 4.85 -16.40
N ASP A 17 0.75 3.54 -16.27
CA ASP A 17 0.56 2.62 -17.40
C ASP A 17 -0.81 1.93 -17.34
N GLU A 18 -0.91 0.85 -16.56
CA GLU A 18 -2.12 0.05 -16.41
C GLU A 18 -2.80 0.35 -15.06
N LEU A 19 -4.13 0.49 -15.09
CA LEU A 19 -4.94 0.54 -13.89
C LEU A 19 -5.09 -0.86 -13.30
N LEU A 20 -4.47 -1.12 -12.15
CA LEU A 20 -4.54 -2.40 -11.46
C LEU A 20 -5.82 -2.56 -10.63
N TYR A 21 -6.27 -1.48 -10.00
CA TYR A 21 -7.37 -1.53 -9.06
C TYR A 21 -7.99 -0.16 -8.82
N THR A 22 -9.32 -0.14 -8.65
CA THR A 22 -10.08 1.03 -8.18
C THR A 22 -10.83 0.66 -6.91
N GLY A 23 -10.49 1.33 -5.81
CA GLY A 23 -11.21 1.25 -4.55
C GLY A 23 -12.23 2.38 -4.40
N MET A 24 -12.83 2.47 -3.21
CA MET A 24 -13.79 3.53 -2.89
C MET A 24 -13.16 4.93 -2.80
N SER A 25 -11.86 5.01 -2.53
CA SER A 25 -11.12 6.25 -2.23
C SER A 25 -9.97 6.54 -3.19
N ARG A 26 -9.43 5.51 -3.85
CA ARG A 26 -8.17 5.59 -4.59
C ARG A 26 -8.09 4.58 -5.73
N ALA A 27 -7.34 4.94 -6.75
CA ALA A 27 -6.92 4.06 -7.84
C ALA A 27 -5.44 3.66 -7.67
N VAL A 28 -5.08 2.48 -8.15
CA VAL A 28 -3.71 1.94 -8.13
C VAL A 28 -3.26 1.63 -9.55
N TRP A 29 -2.14 2.21 -9.95
CA TRP A 29 -1.60 2.14 -11.30
C TRP A 29 -0.21 1.50 -11.31
N THR A 30 0.13 0.74 -12.35
CA THR A 30 1.53 0.42 -12.66
C THR A 30 2.25 1.65 -13.19
N SER A 31 3.59 1.58 -13.23
CA SER A 31 4.41 2.65 -13.81
C SER A 31 5.36 2.13 -14.87
N ASN A 32 5.40 2.82 -16.02
CA ASN A 32 6.41 2.58 -17.05
C ASN A 32 7.80 3.13 -16.65
N LEU A 33 7.83 4.23 -15.90
CA LEU A 33 9.09 4.84 -15.44
C LEU A 33 9.66 4.17 -14.18
N MET A 34 8.79 3.52 -13.39
CA MET A 34 9.16 2.84 -12.15
C MET A 34 8.55 1.43 -12.11
N PRO A 35 9.03 0.47 -12.93
CA PRO A 35 8.39 -0.83 -13.13
C PRO A 35 8.25 -1.67 -11.85
N ASP A 36 9.12 -1.45 -10.87
CA ASP A 36 9.08 -2.12 -9.56
C ASP A 36 8.15 -1.44 -8.55
N CYS A 37 7.36 -0.46 -8.98
CA CYS A 37 6.47 0.33 -8.14
C CYS A 37 5.05 0.38 -8.69
N VAL A 38 4.13 0.76 -7.82
CA VAL A 38 2.77 1.18 -8.13
C VAL A 38 2.55 2.61 -7.66
N LEU A 39 1.70 3.34 -8.36
CA LEU A 39 1.21 4.64 -7.95
C LEU A 39 -0.20 4.49 -7.38
N LYS A 40 -0.39 4.88 -6.12
CA LYS A 40 -1.70 4.99 -5.50
C LYS A 40 -2.15 6.44 -5.53
N VAL A 41 -3.29 6.69 -6.15
CA VAL A 41 -3.79 8.04 -6.44
C VAL A 41 -5.13 8.21 -5.73
N GLU A 42 -5.21 9.15 -4.79
CA GLU A 42 -6.47 9.48 -4.12
C GLU A 42 -7.39 10.25 -5.08
N GLU A 43 -8.61 9.75 -5.23
CA GLU A 43 -9.62 10.32 -6.13
C GLU A 43 -10.72 11.06 -5.37
N ARG A 44 -10.78 10.90 -4.04
CA ARG A 44 -11.81 11.48 -3.18
C ARG A 44 -11.22 12.45 -2.17
N ALA A 45 -11.76 13.67 -2.14
CA ALA A 45 -11.41 14.66 -1.12
C ALA A 45 -11.85 14.20 0.28
N GLY A 46 -11.06 14.57 1.30
CA GLY A 46 -11.35 14.25 2.70
C GLY A 46 -10.96 12.83 3.14
N VAL A 47 -10.32 12.06 2.26
CA VAL A 47 -9.68 10.79 2.58
C VAL A 47 -8.17 10.99 2.50
N PHE A 48 -7.41 10.44 3.45
CA PHE A 48 -5.96 10.59 3.55
C PHE A 48 -5.26 9.23 3.77
N GLN A 49 -5.74 8.19 3.10
CA GLN A 49 -5.19 6.84 3.22
C GLN A 49 -3.73 6.76 2.77
N ASN A 50 -3.36 7.49 1.73
CA ASN A 50 -1.97 7.55 1.27
C ASN A 50 -1.05 8.15 2.34
N VAL A 51 -1.50 9.21 3.02
CA VAL A 51 -0.77 9.82 4.13
C VAL A 51 -0.65 8.84 5.30
N VAL A 52 -1.74 8.16 5.67
CA VAL A 52 -1.71 7.16 6.76
C VAL A 52 -0.75 6.02 6.46
N GLU A 53 -0.72 5.51 5.22
CA GLU A 53 0.25 4.50 4.81
C GLU A 53 1.68 5.02 4.85
N TRP A 54 1.94 6.21 4.31
CA TRP A 54 3.26 6.81 4.36
C TRP A 54 3.77 6.97 5.80
N GLU A 55 2.95 7.57 6.66
CA GLU A 55 3.23 7.78 8.07
C GLU A 55 3.47 6.46 8.83
N THR A 56 2.67 5.44 8.51
CA THR A 56 2.88 4.08 9.02
C THR A 56 4.23 3.53 8.60
N TRP A 57 4.56 3.61 7.31
CA TRP A 57 5.85 3.16 6.78
C TRP A 57 7.02 3.88 7.47
N GLN A 58 6.96 5.20 7.61
CA GLN A 58 8.02 5.96 8.27
C GLN A 58 8.26 5.51 9.72
N ARG A 59 7.21 5.10 10.45
CA ARG A 59 7.34 4.59 11.82
C ARG A 59 7.96 3.19 11.89
N VAL A 60 7.71 2.35 10.90
CA VAL A 60 8.12 0.93 10.93
C VAL A 60 9.38 0.63 10.14
N LYS A 61 9.78 1.45 9.16
CA LYS A 61 10.85 1.16 8.18
C LYS A 61 12.21 0.85 8.81
N ASP A 62 12.51 1.46 9.96
CA ASP A 62 13.76 1.29 10.70
C ASP A 62 13.64 0.28 11.86
N THR A 63 12.55 -0.48 11.88
CA THR A 63 12.26 -1.51 12.89
C THR A 63 12.21 -2.91 12.25
N PRO A 64 12.30 -3.99 13.04
CA PRO A 64 12.07 -5.34 12.54
C PRO A 64 10.67 -5.55 11.93
N LEU A 65 9.70 -4.69 12.24
CA LEU A 65 8.33 -4.81 11.73
C LEU A 65 8.23 -4.46 10.25
N ARG A 66 9.20 -3.74 9.68
CA ARG A 66 9.23 -3.39 8.24
C ARG A 66 8.99 -4.58 7.31
N ARG A 67 9.39 -5.78 7.73
CA ARG A 67 9.23 -7.03 6.96
C ARG A 67 7.79 -7.39 6.63
N TRP A 68 6.81 -6.78 7.32
CA TRP A 68 5.39 -7.04 7.14
C TRP A 68 4.71 -6.04 6.21
N PHE A 69 5.41 -5.02 5.72
CA PHE A 69 4.84 -3.92 4.95
C PHE A 69 5.52 -3.81 3.58
N ALA A 70 4.73 -3.55 2.55
CA ALA A 70 5.27 -3.08 1.28
C ALA A 70 5.86 -1.68 1.48
N GLU A 71 7.08 -1.47 0.99
CA GLU A 71 7.81 -0.21 1.16
C GLU A 71 7.13 0.94 0.42
N CYS A 72 6.92 2.06 1.11
CA CYS A 72 6.61 3.33 0.46
C CYS A 72 7.90 4.05 0.06
N VAL A 73 8.03 4.36 -1.22
CA VAL A 73 9.23 4.96 -1.83
C VAL A 73 9.17 6.48 -1.79
N ALA A 74 8.01 7.06 -2.10
CA ALA A 74 7.81 8.50 -2.15
C ALA A 74 6.33 8.85 -1.97
N ILE A 75 6.05 10.08 -1.55
CA ILE A 75 4.69 10.65 -1.52
C ILE A 75 4.71 12.08 -2.05
N SER A 76 3.64 12.50 -2.74
CA SER A 76 3.48 13.89 -3.17
C SER A 76 3.35 14.83 -1.96
N PRO A 77 3.72 16.12 -2.08
CA PRO A 77 3.68 17.06 -0.95
C PRO A 77 2.31 17.19 -0.26
N ASN A 78 1.23 16.97 -0.99
CA ASN A 78 -0.15 17.01 -0.49
C ASN A 78 -0.72 15.63 -0.12
N GLY A 79 0.05 14.56 -0.27
CA GLY A 79 -0.37 13.20 0.05
C GLY A 79 -1.19 12.47 -1.04
N SER A 80 -1.65 13.15 -2.08
CA SER A 80 -2.59 12.56 -3.04
C SER A 80 -2.01 11.47 -3.94
N VAL A 81 -0.68 11.41 -4.10
CA VAL A 81 0.01 10.36 -4.87
C VAL A 81 1.06 9.70 -3.98
N LEU A 82 0.95 8.38 -3.80
CA LEU A 82 1.90 7.55 -3.07
C LEU A 82 2.56 6.57 -4.03
N VAL A 83 3.89 6.53 -4.02
CA VAL A 83 4.69 5.54 -4.75
C VAL A 83 5.06 4.43 -3.78
N MET A 84 4.66 3.20 -4.09
CA MET A 84 4.88 2.03 -3.25
C MET A 84 5.52 0.90 -4.07
N ARG A 85 6.40 0.11 -3.47
CA ARG A 85 6.96 -1.09 -4.11
C ARG A 85 5.85 -2.03 -4.55
N ARG A 86 5.92 -2.48 -5.81
CA ARG A 86 4.96 -3.42 -6.38
C ARG A 86 5.14 -4.78 -5.74
N THR A 87 4.04 -5.39 -5.34
CA THR A 87 4.00 -6.79 -4.90
C THR A 87 3.49 -7.68 -6.04
N ARG A 88 3.72 -8.98 -5.91
CA ARG A 88 3.17 -9.99 -6.83
C ARG A 88 2.03 -10.74 -6.14
N PRO A 89 1.05 -11.28 -6.90
CA PRO A 89 0.05 -12.16 -6.33
C PRO A 89 0.70 -13.30 -5.52
N ALA A 90 0.17 -13.54 -4.33
CA ALA A 90 0.58 -14.66 -3.49
C ALA A 90 -0.24 -15.91 -3.84
N SER A 91 0.37 -17.08 -3.72
CA SER A 91 -0.33 -18.36 -3.84
C SER A 91 -0.92 -18.77 -2.48
N ASP A 92 -1.87 -19.71 -2.46
CA ASP A 92 -2.54 -20.11 -1.21
C ASP A 92 -1.60 -20.54 -0.08
N LYS A 93 -0.49 -21.19 -0.45
CA LYS A 93 0.54 -21.63 0.51
C LYS A 93 1.37 -20.50 1.12
N ASP A 94 1.35 -19.31 0.51
CA ASP A 94 2.14 -18.17 0.97
C ASP A 94 1.44 -17.41 2.12
N TYR A 95 0.16 -17.71 2.38
CA TYR A 95 -0.63 -17.10 3.44
C TYR A 95 -0.45 -17.86 4.76
N PRO A 96 0.27 -17.29 5.76
CA PRO A 96 0.53 -17.96 7.02
C PRO A 96 -0.74 -18.02 7.89
N GLU A 97 -0.83 -19.02 8.76
CA GLU A 97 -1.94 -19.13 9.72
C GLU A 97 -1.90 -18.02 10.78
N MET A 98 -0.71 -17.53 11.13
CA MET A 98 -0.51 -16.56 12.21
C MET A 98 0.09 -15.26 11.69
N MET A 99 -0.53 -14.14 12.05
CA MET A 99 -0.12 -12.80 11.64
C MET A 99 -0.08 -11.83 12.83
N PRO A 100 0.76 -10.78 12.79
CA PRO A 100 0.75 -9.73 13.79
C PRO A 100 -0.63 -9.09 13.94
N ILE A 101 -1.06 -8.89 15.19
CA ILE A 101 -2.40 -8.39 15.50
C ILE A 101 -2.69 -7.02 14.89
N PHE A 102 -1.68 -6.16 14.72
CA PHE A 102 -1.84 -4.79 14.22
C PHE A 102 -2.15 -4.69 12.71
N LEU A 103 -2.10 -5.81 11.97
CA LEU A 103 -2.38 -5.83 10.53
C LEU A 103 -3.89 -5.95 10.20
N CYS A 104 -4.67 -6.55 11.11
CA CYS A 104 -6.15 -6.49 11.28
C CYS A 104 -7.08 -6.85 10.11
N ASP A 105 -6.81 -6.36 8.90
CA ASP A 105 -7.65 -6.58 7.71
C ASP A 105 -7.05 -7.68 6.82
N PHE A 106 -7.25 -8.94 7.21
CA PHE A 106 -6.73 -10.14 6.52
C PHE A 106 -7.50 -10.49 5.24
N LYS A 107 -7.79 -9.51 4.39
CA LYS A 107 -8.25 -9.75 3.02
C LYS A 107 -7.06 -10.07 2.14
N ARG A 108 -7.11 -11.15 1.35
CA ARG A 108 -5.98 -11.58 0.53
C ARG A 108 -5.48 -10.50 -0.42
N ARG A 109 -6.41 -9.69 -0.94
CA ARG A 109 -6.12 -8.54 -1.80
C ARG A 109 -5.32 -7.42 -1.15
N ASN A 110 -5.23 -7.36 0.18
CA ASN A 110 -4.43 -6.38 0.91
C ASN A 110 -2.97 -6.83 1.10
N TYR A 111 -2.63 -8.02 0.60
CA TYR A 111 -1.32 -8.62 0.75
C TYR A 111 -0.77 -9.09 -0.60
N GLY A 112 0.54 -9.14 -0.68
CA GLY A 112 1.24 -9.68 -1.84
C GLY A 112 2.68 -10.03 -1.51
N MET A 113 3.36 -10.59 -2.49
CA MET A 113 4.74 -11.05 -2.36
C MET A 113 5.73 -9.95 -2.71
N ALA A 114 6.55 -9.55 -1.75
CA ALA A 114 7.78 -8.79 -1.94
C ALA A 114 8.97 -9.77 -1.91
N GLY A 115 9.45 -10.16 -3.09
CA GLY A 115 10.41 -11.27 -3.19
C GLY A 115 9.79 -12.58 -2.70
N LYS A 116 10.32 -13.16 -1.61
CA LYS A 116 9.81 -14.39 -0.98
C LYS A 116 8.93 -14.13 0.26
N GLN A 117 8.71 -12.87 0.60
CA GLN A 117 8.00 -12.48 1.82
C GLN A 117 6.59 -12.02 1.49
N LEU A 118 5.59 -12.56 2.20
CA LEU A 118 4.25 -11.98 2.20
C LEU A 118 4.27 -10.68 3.00
N VAL A 119 3.81 -9.60 2.39
CA VAL A 119 3.71 -8.27 2.99
C VAL A 119 2.31 -7.70 2.82
N CYS A 120 1.89 -6.87 3.76
CA CYS A 120 0.72 -6.03 3.63
C CYS A 120 1.06 -4.85 2.72
N HIS A 121 0.31 -4.68 1.63
CA HIS A 121 0.42 -3.51 0.75
C HIS A 121 -0.77 -2.58 0.86
N ASP A 122 -1.79 -2.89 1.66
CA ASP A 122 -2.89 -2.00 1.98
C ASP A 122 -3.03 -1.92 3.50
N TYR A 123 -2.42 -0.89 4.06
CA TYR A 123 -2.38 -0.67 5.51
C TYR A 123 -2.85 0.73 5.85
N GLY A 124 -3.73 1.32 5.04
CA GLY A 124 -4.39 2.60 5.33
C GLY A 124 -5.40 2.54 6.49
N THR A 125 -5.82 1.34 6.89
CA THR A 125 -6.74 1.08 8.01
C THR A 125 -6.14 0.10 9.03
N ASN A 126 -4.82 0.11 9.19
CA ASN A 126 -4.15 -0.73 10.18
C ASN A 126 -4.54 -0.32 11.61
N GLN A 127 -4.36 -1.22 12.59
CA GLN A 127 -4.62 -0.91 14.00
C GLN A 127 -3.33 -0.67 14.81
N LEU A 128 -2.29 -0.12 14.19
CA LEU A 128 -1.07 0.26 14.92
C LEU A 128 -1.34 1.33 15.98
N PHE A 129 -2.33 2.20 15.76
CA PHE A 129 -2.68 3.23 16.74
C PHE A 129 -3.40 2.64 17.97
N GLU A 130 -4.23 1.61 17.77
CA GLU A 130 -5.02 0.98 18.82
C GLU A 130 -4.22 -0.08 19.59
N TYR A 131 -3.40 -0.88 18.91
CA TYR A 131 -2.66 -1.99 19.53
C TYR A 131 -1.15 -1.76 19.66
N GLY A 132 -0.64 -0.64 19.13
CA GLY A 132 0.79 -0.35 19.08
C GLY A 132 1.57 -1.34 18.22
N MET A 133 2.91 -1.27 18.33
CA MET A 133 3.86 -2.19 17.67
C MET A 133 3.98 -3.53 18.40
N SER A 134 2.84 -4.12 18.80
CA SER A 134 2.80 -5.38 19.55
C SER A 134 3.34 -6.56 18.74
N LYS A 135 4.06 -7.46 19.40
CA LYS A 135 4.52 -8.73 18.83
C LYS A 135 3.46 -9.84 18.89
N ARG A 136 2.28 -9.56 19.45
CA ARG A 136 1.20 -10.54 19.58
C ARG A 136 0.74 -11.00 18.21
N LEU A 137 0.67 -12.33 18.03
CA LEU A 137 0.14 -12.95 16.83
C LEU A 137 -1.31 -13.37 17.06
N VAL A 138 -2.11 -13.32 16.00
CA VAL A 138 -3.49 -13.81 15.94
C VAL A 138 -3.63 -14.75 14.74
N LYS A 139 -4.62 -15.66 14.82
CA LYS A 139 -4.99 -16.47 13.67
C LYS A 139 -5.54 -15.57 12.57
N ALA A 140 -4.94 -15.63 11.39
CA ALA A 140 -5.38 -14.87 10.23
C ALA A 140 -6.55 -15.59 9.57
N ASN A 141 -7.74 -14.99 9.67
CA ASN A 141 -8.92 -15.46 8.95
C ASN A 141 -8.92 -14.85 7.54
N TRP A 142 -8.14 -15.46 6.65
CA TRP A 142 -7.98 -14.98 5.28
C TRP A 142 -9.32 -14.98 4.52
N SER A 143 -9.64 -13.86 3.88
CA SER A 143 -10.88 -13.65 3.14
C SER A 143 -10.60 -13.16 1.72
N ASP A 144 -11.39 -13.65 0.76
CA ASP A 144 -11.42 -13.18 -0.63
C ASP A 144 -12.55 -12.18 -0.89
N ASN A 145 -13.39 -11.91 0.12
CA ASN A 145 -14.51 -10.97 -0.01
C ASN A 145 -14.03 -9.52 -0.09
N ALA A 146 -14.73 -8.72 -0.92
CA ALA A 146 -14.52 -7.29 -1.06
C ALA A 146 -14.85 -6.53 0.23
#